data_AF-A0A2M8KCH7-F1
#
_entry.id   AF-A0A2M8KCH7-F1
#
_cell.length_a   1.000
_cell.length_b   1.000
_cell.length_c   1.000
_cell.angle_alpha   90.00
_cell.angle_beta   90.00
_cell.angle_gamma   90.00
#
_symmetry.space_group_name_H-M   'P 1'
#
loop_
_entity.id
_entity.type
_entity.pdbx_description
1 polymer ?
#
loop_
_entity_poly.entity_id
_entity_poly.type
_entity_poly.pdbx_seq_one_letter_code
_entity_poly.pdbx_strand_id
1 'polypeptide(L)'
;MKIKIITTLIIIITLVPLTGLAQFDFNLENLFTGENDVQSNITLVDFYLIWSADTYVPYEYQGRALPSPGSKITVQAIVTAIGDTTNLKYSWFIENIFQSSKSGYGRTTFSFYASQRPNGYQTIKVQVFNEDRTIFDEISIEIPIVQPEVVIHSYQNHSIFSDQTVKTSNISSGKNFFFTAKPYFFSINKLTDLSFQWKFANQEPLISSAYNANVLNLAIEGKNDEKVIENSLWLNVVNKNNPQQKAMQTIRISIQ
;
A
#
# COMPACT_ATOMS: atom_id res chain seq x y z
N MET A 1 -33.17 -4.93 47.79
CA MET A 1 -33.12 -3.90 48.84
C MET A 1 -32.18 -2.80 48.35
N LYS A 2 -32.74 -1.62 47.98
CA LYS A 2 -32.20 -0.24 48.15
C LYS A 2 -30.71 0.04 47.76
N ILE A 3 -30.34 1.02 46.93
CA ILE A 3 -30.65 2.47 46.98
C ILE A 3 -30.30 3.15 45.63
N LYS A 4 -31.18 4.07 45.18
CA LYS A 4 -30.93 5.06 44.12
C LYS A 4 -30.03 6.17 44.67
N ILE A 5 -28.96 6.53 43.97
CA ILE A 5 -28.13 7.70 44.28
C ILE A 5 -28.84 8.93 43.73
N ILE A 6 -29.34 9.77 44.62
CA ILE A 6 -29.85 11.11 44.34
C ILE A 6 -28.67 12.06 44.53
N THR A 7 -28.20 12.68 43.44
CA THR A 7 -27.17 13.72 43.52
C THR A 7 -27.85 15.05 43.80
N THR A 8 -27.78 15.49 45.06
CA THR A 8 -28.28 16.80 45.52
C THR A 8 -27.25 17.88 45.13
N LEU A 9 -27.65 18.82 44.27
CA LEU A 9 -26.84 20.01 43.97
C LEU A 9 -27.04 21.03 45.12
N ILE A 10 -25.97 21.31 45.87
CA ILE A 10 -25.96 22.30 46.95
C ILE A 10 -25.62 23.66 46.33
N ILE A 11 -26.57 24.59 46.33
CA ILE A 11 -26.32 26.00 45.99
C ILE A 11 -26.05 26.76 47.28
N ILE A 12 -24.81 27.19 47.46
CA ILE A 12 -24.37 28.05 48.56
C ILE A 12 -24.77 29.49 48.20
N ILE A 13 -25.79 30.03 48.86
CA ILE A 13 -26.14 31.46 48.78
C ILE A 13 -25.40 32.16 49.92
N THR A 14 -24.36 32.91 49.58
CA THR A 14 -23.68 33.80 50.51
C THR A 14 -24.51 35.06 50.75
N LEU A 15 -24.78 35.33 52.02
CA LEU A 15 -25.56 36.47 52.51
C LEU A 15 -24.70 37.75 52.43
N VAL A 16 -25.07 38.72 51.59
CA VAL A 16 -24.48 40.08 51.56
C VAL A 16 -25.53 41.07 52.09
N PRO A 17 -25.17 42.02 52.99
CA PRO A 17 -26.13 42.93 53.57
C PRO A 17 -26.60 44.03 52.60
N LEU A 18 -27.91 44.03 52.41
CA LEU A 18 -28.86 45.09 52.07
C LEU A 18 -28.34 46.54 51.96
N THR A 19 -28.11 47.02 50.74
CA THR A 19 -28.39 48.43 50.34
C THR A 19 -28.76 48.47 48.85
N GLY A 20 -29.91 49.09 48.53
CA GLY A 20 -30.36 49.35 47.15
C GLY A 20 -31.41 48.37 46.63
N LEU A 21 -32.65 48.84 46.48
CA LEU A 21 -33.73 48.11 45.80
C LEU A 21 -33.43 48.04 44.30
N ALA A 22 -32.78 46.95 43.88
CA ALA A 22 -32.85 46.45 42.52
C ALA A 22 -33.57 45.11 42.59
N GLN A 23 -34.77 45.06 42.02
CA GLN A 23 -35.55 43.84 41.88
C GLN A 23 -34.82 42.98 40.84
N PHE A 24 -33.99 42.05 41.30
CA PHE A 24 -33.31 41.07 40.46
C PHE A 24 -34.32 39.97 40.15
N ASP A 25 -35.07 40.12 39.06
CA ASP A 25 -35.89 39.04 38.52
C ASP A 25 -34.95 37.98 37.92
N PHE A 26 -34.58 37.00 38.74
CA PHE A 26 -33.84 35.83 38.30
C PHE A 26 -34.79 34.93 37.51
N ASN A 27 -34.87 35.16 36.20
CA ASN A 27 -35.68 34.32 35.32
C ASN A 27 -34.98 32.96 35.09
N LEU A 28 -35.41 31.95 35.83
CA LEU A 28 -34.94 30.56 35.74
C LEU A 28 -35.43 29.83 34.48
N GLU A 29 -36.30 30.42 33.65
CA GLU A 29 -36.83 29.77 32.44
C GLU A 29 -35.76 29.58 31.34
N ASN A 30 -34.64 30.31 31.39
CA ASN A 30 -33.56 30.21 30.41
C ASN A 30 -32.42 29.25 30.81
N LEU A 31 -32.48 28.59 31.97
CA LEU A 31 -31.47 27.59 32.38
C LEU A 31 -31.74 26.19 31.80
N PHE A 32 -32.88 26.00 31.14
CA PHE A 32 -33.25 24.81 30.39
C PHE A 32 -33.64 25.14 28.95
N THR A 33 -32.98 26.12 28.32
CA THR A 33 -32.88 26.05 26.88
C THR A 33 -32.03 24.83 26.60
N GLY A 34 -32.70 23.68 26.41
CA GLY A 34 -32.12 22.60 25.66
C GLY A 34 -31.58 23.24 24.40
N GLU A 35 -30.25 23.32 24.32
CA GLU A 35 -29.58 23.36 23.05
C GLU A 35 -30.21 22.19 22.31
N ASN A 36 -31.16 22.51 21.42
CA ASN A 36 -31.71 21.51 20.53
C ASN A 36 -30.48 21.03 19.81
N ASP A 37 -29.97 19.88 20.23
CA ASP A 37 -28.95 19.14 19.54
C ASP A 37 -29.61 18.89 18.19
N VAL A 38 -29.30 19.77 17.22
CA VAL A 38 -29.85 19.68 15.89
C VAL A 38 -29.26 18.38 15.42
N GLN A 39 -30.05 17.31 15.51
CA GLN A 39 -29.70 16.01 15.00
C GLN A 39 -29.41 16.23 13.53
N SER A 40 -28.13 16.39 13.21
CA SER A 40 -27.70 16.57 11.84
C SER A 40 -28.02 15.22 11.21
N ASN A 41 -29.09 15.19 10.43
CA ASN A 41 -29.50 14.01 9.70
C ASN A 41 -28.43 13.74 8.65
N ILE A 42 -27.37 13.05 9.05
CA ILE A 42 -26.32 12.62 8.15
C ILE A 42 -26.85 11.39 7.42
N THR A 43 -26.81 11.43 6.10
CA THR A 43 -27.18 10.29 5.25
C THR A 43 -25.97 9.89 4.42
N LEU A 44 -25.50 8.65 4.58
CA LEU A 44 -24.46 8.09 3.72
C LEU A 44 -25.02 7.87 2.32
N VAL A 45 -24.35 8.42 1.31
CA VAL A 45 -24.71 8.29 -0.11
C VAL A 45 -23.86 7.23 -0.79
N ASP A 46 -22.55 7.24 -0.50
CA ASP A 46 -21.61 6.27 -1.07
C ASP A 46 -20.49 5.98 -0.07
N PHE A 47 -20.00 4.74 -0.08
CA PHE A 47 -18.94 4.27 0.79
C PHE A 47 -18.14 3.17 0.10
N TYR A 48 -16.86 3.44 -0.17
CA TYR A 48 -15.97 2.47 -0.79
C TYR A 48 -14.52 2.58 -0.27
N LEU A 49 -13.74 1.55 -0.59
CA LEU A 49 -12.31 1.49 -0.25
C LEU A 49 -11.45 1.61 -1.49
N ILE A 50 -10.37 2.36 -1.38
CA ILE A 50 -9.25 2.33 -2.31
C ILE A 50 -7.96 1.96 -1.57
N TRP A 51 -6.99 1.39 -2.28
CA TRP A 51 -5.71 1.04 -1.68
C TRP A 51 -4.53 1.21 -2.64
N SER A 52 -3.35 1.40 -2.07
CA SER A 52 -2.06 1.43 -2.77
C SER A 52 -1.02 0.62 -2.00
N ALA A 53 0.03 0.19 -2.70
CA ALA A 53 1.18 -0.47 -2.12
C ALA A 53 2.46 0.30 -2.43
N ASP A 54 3.35 0.40 -1.46
CA ASP A 54 4.67 1.02 -1.59
C ASP A 54 5.64 -0.01 -2.21
N THR A 55 5.39 -0.39 -3.46
CA THR A 55 6.24 -1.30 -4.25
C THR A 55 6.64 -0.69 -5.59
N TYR A 56 7.84 -1.04 -6.04
CA TYR A 56 8.41 -0.55 -7.28
C TYR A 56 7.76 -1.21 -8.50
N VAL A 57 7.45 -0.40 -9.50
CA VAL A 57 7.09 -0.82 -10.85
C VAL A 57 7.86 0.04 -11.85
N PRO A 58 8.22 -0.49 -13.03
CA PRO A 58 8.81 0.32 -14.11
C PRO A 58 7.85 1.44 -14.53
N TYR A 59 8.39 2.55 -15.01
CA TYR A 59 7.61 3.77 -15.31
C TYR A 59 6.55 3.55 -16.41
N GLU A 60 6.81 2.61 -17.31
CA GLU A 60 5.94 2.24 -18.42
C GLU A 60 4.79 1.30 -18.01
N TYR A 61 4.82 0.75 -16.79
CA TYR A 61 3.80 -0.15 -16.30
C TYR A 61 2.48 0.59 -16.02
N GLN A 62 1.43 0.21 -16.73
CA GLN A 62 0.12 0.85 -16.66
C GLN A 62 -0.80 0.26 -15.57
N GLY A 63 -0.39 -0.83 -14.93
CA GLY A 63 -1.18 -1.51 -13.90
C GLY A 63 -0.97 -0.91 -12.51
N ARG A 64 -1.72 -1.44 -11.53
CA ARG A 64 -1.54 -1.09 -10.11
C ARG A 64 -0.29 -1.78 -9.56
N ALA A 65 0.50 -1.06 -8.77
CA ALA A 65 1.55 -1.64 -7.96
C ALA A 65 0.93 -2.59 -6.91
N LEU A 66 1.27 -3.88 -6.98
CA LEU A 66 0.76 -4.89 -6.06
C LEU A 66 1.69 -5.02 -4.85
N PRO A 67 1.14 -5.27 -3.65
CA PRO A 67 1.97 -5.46 -2.47
C PRO A 67 2.66 -6.82 -2.51
N SER A 68 3.89 -6.84 -2.03
CA SER A 68 4.69 -8.04 -1.81
C SER A 68 4.95 -8.23 -0.31
N PRO A 69 5.46 -9.40 0.13
CA PRO A 69 5.71 -9.67 1.54
C PRO A 69 6.47 -8.56 2.27
N GLY A 70 5.90 -8.02 3.33
CA GLY A 70 6.50 -6.93 4.11
C GLY A 70 6.50 -5.54 3.44
N SER A 71 5.88 -5.37 2.26
CA SER A 71 5.63 -4.05 1.68
C SER A 71 4.59 -3.27 2.49
N LYS A 72 4.63 -1.94 2.44
CA LYS A 72 3.62 -1.11 3.10
C LYS A 72 2.39 -0.97 2.21
N ILE A 73 1.21 -1.13 2.79
CA ILE A 73 -0.09 -0.95 2.15
C ILE A 73 -0.78 0.24 2.82
N THR A 74 -1.42 1.08 2.03
CA THR A 74 -2.29 2.15 2.50
C THR A 74 -3.68 1.96 1.93
N VAL A 75 -4.69 1.95 2.80
CA VAL A 75 -6.10 1.84 2.47
C VAL A 75 -6.79 3.12 2.90
N GLN A 76 -7.68 3.64 2.06
CA GLN A 76 -8.47 4.83 2.34
C GLN A 76 -9.96 4.50 2.18
N ALA A 77 -10.72 4.84 3.20
CA ALA A 77 -12.18 4.89 3.18
C ALA A 77 -12.61 6.21 2.54
N ILE A 78 -13.42 6.11 1.50
CA ILE A 78 -14.04 7.27 0.86
C ILE A 78 -15.53 7.20 1.16
N VAL A 79 -16.02 8.23 1.85
CA VAL A 79 -17.41 8.36 2.26
C VAL A 79 -17.95 9.63 1.63
N THR A 80 -19.05 9.49 0.89
CA THR A 80 -19.87 10.62 0.43
C THR A 80 -21.13 10.63 1.27
N ALA A 81 -21.45 11.76 1.89
CA ALA A 81 -22.65 11.90 2.72
C ALA A 81 -23.29 13.28 2.57
N ILE A 82 -24.58 13.35 2.85
CA ILE A 82 -25.33 14.61 3.01
C ILE A 82 -25.35 14.92 4.51
N GLY A 83 -24.96 16.13 4.90
CA GLY A 83 -24.86 16.54 6.31
C GLY A 83 -23.41 16.66 6.80
N ASP A 84 -23.24 16.90 8.10
CA ASP A 84 -21.92 17.10 8.72
C ASP A 84 -21.23 15.77 9.05
N THR A 85 -20.17 15.43 8.32
CA THR A 85 -19.42 14.18 8.51
C THR A 85 -18.36 14.23 9.60
N THR A 86 -18.17 15.35 10.29
CA THR A 86 -17.11 15.51 11.31
C THR A 86 -17.25 14.51 12.46
N ASN A 87 -18.48 14.09 12.77
CA ASN A 87 -18.79 13.13 13.83
C ASN A 87 -18.68 11.66 13.40
N LEU A 88 -18.17 11.36 12.20
CA LEU A 88 -17.96 9.99 11.76
C LEU A 88 -16.68 9.40 12.38
N LYS A 89 -16.85 8.22 12.98
CA LYS A 89 -15.80 7.35 13.50
C LYS A 89 -15.55 6.20 12.54
N TYR A 90 -14.29 5.80 12.46
CA TYR A 90 -13.82 4.72 11.60
C TYR A 90 -13.18 3.64 12.47
N SER A 91 -13.67 2.42 12.41
CA SER A 91 -13.07 1.25 13.06
C SER A 91 -12.44 0.35 12.02
N TRP A 92 -11.12 0.25 12.04
CA TRP A 92 -10.35 -0.57 11.11
C TRP A 92 -10.05 -1.95 11.67
N PHE A 93 -10.07 -2.96 10.79
CA PHE A 93 -9.77 -4.34 11.10
C PHE A 93 -8.84 -4.93 10.04
N ILE A 94 -7.85 -5.71 10.49
CA ILE A 94 -7.06 -6.62 9.64
C ILE A 94 -7.44 -8.03 10.05
N GLU A 95 -7.88 -8.88 9.12
CA GLU A 95 -8.25 -10.27 9.43
C GLU A 95 -9.21 -10.38 10.64
N ASN A 96 -10.21 -9.50 10.67
CA ASN A 96 -11.18 -9.35 11.77
C ASN A 96 -10.59 -8.92 13.14
N ILE A 97 -9.31 -8.57 13.20
CA ILE A 97 -8.66 -8.04 14.41
C ILE A 97 -8.71 -6.52 14.41
N PHE A 98 -9.35 -5.96 15.45
CA PHE A 98 -9.53 -4.51 15.62
C PHE A 98 -8.19 -3.78 15.78
N GLN A 99 -8.02 -2.69 15.02
CA GLN A 99 -6.82 -1.86 15.00
C GLN A 99 -7.08 -0.56 15.75
N SER A 100 -7.07 -0.62 17.08
CA SER A 100 -7.44 0.51 17.96
C SER A 100 -6.63 1.78 17.69
N SER A 101 -5.31 1.66 17.54
CA SER A 101 -4.40 2.80 17.29
C SER A 101 -4.61 3.50 15.95
N LYS A 102 -5.37 2.89 15.03
CA LYS A 102 -5.64 3.39 13.68
C LYS A 102 -7.10 3.76 13.47
N SER A 103 -7.92 3.57 14.51
CA SER A 103 -9.35 3.82 14.50
C SER A 103 -9.69 5.12 15.25
N GLY A 104 -10.89 5.65 15.01
CA GLY A 104 -11.42 6.84 15.68
C GLY A 104 -11.96 7.89 14.71
N TYR A 105 -12.21 9.09 15.25
CA TYR A 105 -12.74 10.23 14.51
C TYR A 105 -11.83 10.65 13.35
N GLY A 106 -12.42 10.83 12.17
CA GLY A 106 -11.70 11.29 10.98
C GLY A 106 -10.54 10.37 10.53
N ARG A 107 -10.44 9.14 11.06
CA ARG A 107 -9.41 8.17 10.66
C ARG A 107 -9.78 7.46 9.36
N THR A 108 -9.89 8.22 8.29
CA THR A 108 -10.28 7.73 6.96
C THR A 108 -9.20 6.90 6.27
N THR A 109 -7.96 6.90 6.80
CA THR A 109 -6.81 6.24 6.17
C THR A 109 -6.13 5.30 7.16
N PHE A 110 -5.80 4.10 6.68
CA PHE A 110 -5.12 3.07 7.45
C PHE A 110 -3.92 2.53 6.67
N SER A 111 -2.74 2.55 7.29
CA SER A 111 -1.52 1.97 6.72
C SER A 111 -0.97 0.84 7.59
N PHE A 112 -0.56 -0.25 6.96
CA PHE A 112 -0.02 -1.45 7.59
C PHE A 112 1.00 -2.14 6.68
N TYR A 113 1.66 -3.17 7.18
CA TYR A 113 2.60 -3.97 6.40
C TYR A 113 1.96 -5.27 5.93
N ALA A 114 2.19 -5.61 4.66
CA ALA A 114 1.76 -6.84 4.05
C ALA A 114 2.27 -8.06 4.81
N SER A 115 1.46 -9.12 4.87
CA SER A 115 1.82 -10.40 5.48
C SER A 115 3.11 -10.93 4.84
N GLN A 116 3.91 -11.67 5.62
CA GLN A 116 5.13 -12.30 5.09
C GLN A 116 4.83 -13.48 4.14
N ARG A 117 3.58 -13.94 4.08
CA ARG A 117 3.16 -15.03 3.20
C ARG A 117 2.78 -14.47 1.82
N PRO A 118 3.50 -14.84 0.74
CA PRO A 118 3.10 -14.48 -0.61
C PRO A 118 1.94 -15.35 -1.11
N ASN A 119 1.35 -14.93 -2.23
CA ASN A 119 0.27 -15.61 -2.97
C ASN A 119 -0.99 -15.85 -2.13
N GLY A 120 -1.27 -14.94 -1.19
CA GLY A 120 -2.47 -14.92 -0.40
C GLY A 120 -3.19 -13.59 -0.52
N TYR A 121 -4.23 -13.40 0.28
CA TYR A 121 -4.94 -12.15 0.40
C TYR A 121 -4.87 -11.68 1.85
N GLN A 122 -4.97 -10.37 2.05
CA GLN A 122 -5.27 -9.80 3.36
C GLN A 122 -6.60 -9.07 3.32
N THR A 123 -7.48 -9.41 4.24
CA THR A 123 -8.80 -8.82 4.36
C THR A 123 -8.74 -7.60 5.25
N ILE A 124 -9.12 -6.46 4.69
CA ILE A 124 -9.25 -5.20 5.41
C ILE A 124 -10.72 -4.84 5.48
N LYS A 125 -11.20 -4.58 6.69
CA LYS A 125 -12.56 -4.12 6.92
C LYS A 125 -12.54 -2.78 7.64
N VAL A 126 -13.46 -1.91 7.28
CA VAL A 126 -13.72 -0.67 8.00
C VAL A 126 -15.21 -0.56 8.29
N GLN A 127 -15.52 -0.10 9.50
CA GLN A 127 -16.86 0.26 9.91
C GLN A 127 -16.91 1.78 10.11
N VAL A 128 -17.94 2.42 9.55
CA VAL A 128 -18.18 3.85 9.66
C VAL A 128 -19.47 4.08 10.44
N PHE A 129 -19.41 4.90 11.48
CA PHE A 129 -20.54 5.14 12.36
C PHE A 129 -20.41 6.47 13.09
N ASN A 130 -21.53 7.01 13.59
CA ASN A 130 -21.57 8.16 14.49
C ASN A 130 -21.75 7.72 15.96
N GLU A 131 -21.68 8.66 16.90
CA GLU A 131 -21.68 8.37 18.35
C GLU A 131 -22.95 7.62 18.81
N ASP A 132 -24.12 8.02 18.31
CA ASP A 132 -25.42 7.43 18.64
C ASP A 132 -25.76 6.18 17.80
N ARG A 133 -24.90 5.79 16.85
CA ARG A 133 -25.07 4.66 15.91
C ARG A 133 -26.32 4.74 15.05
N THR A 134 -26.90 5.93 14.87
CA THR A 134 -27.95 6.13 13.87
C THR A 134 -27.42 5.95 12.45
N ILE A 135 -26.10 6.10 12.28
CA ILE A 135 -25.35 5.68 11.10
C ILE A 135 -24.46 4.53 11.47
N PHE A 136 -24.54 3.47 10.67
CA PHE A 136 -23.61 2.36 10.69
C PHE A 136 -23.54 1.74 9.31
N ASP A 137 -22.34 1.65 8.76
CA ASP A 137 -22.07 0.90 7.54
C ASP A 137 -20.71 0.21 7.63
N GLU A 138 -20.53 -0.88 6.89
CA GLU A 138 -19.27 -1.61 6.84
C GLU A 138 -18.93 -2.09 5.43
N ILE A 139 -17.65 -2.00 5.09
CA ILE A 139 -17.13 -2.52 3.84
C ILE A 139 -15.80 -3.23 4.07
N SER A 140 -15.56 -4.28 3.29
CA SER A 140 -14.31 -5.02 3.28
C SER A 140 -13.71 -5.10 1.89
N ILE A 141 -12.39 -5.20 1.83
CA ILE A 141 -11.62 -5.46 0.62
C ILE A 141 -10.57 -6.53 0.88
N GLU A 142 -10.38 -7.42 -0.10
CA GLU A 142 -9.29 -8.39 -0.11
C GLU A 142 -8.14 -7.84 -0.97
N ILE A 143 -6.95 -7.74 -0.38
CA ILE A 143 -5.75 -7.21 -1.04
C ILE A 143 -4.79 -8.36 -1.34
N PRO A 144 -4.47 -8.66 -2.62
CA PRO A 144 -3.59 -9.76 -2.97
C PRO A 144 -2.13 -9.44 -2.62
N ILE A 145 -1.44 -10.35 -1.94
CA ILE A 145 0.00 -10.27 -1.68
C ILE A 145 0.72 -11.13 -2.72
N VAL A 146 1.50 -10.52 -3.62
CA VAL A 146 2.18 -11.20 -4.72
C VAL A 146 3.65 -11.43 -4.45
N GLN A 147 4.27 -12.38 -5.14
CA GLN A 147 5.72 -12.45 -5.21
C GLN A 147 6.24 -11.34 -6.12
N PRO A 148 7.40 -10.73 -5.80
CA PRO A 148 8.10 -9.88 -6.77
C PRO A 148 8.44 -10.63 -8.04
N GLU A 149 8.46 -9.91 -9.16
CA GLU A 149 8.74 -10.48 -10.48
C GLU A 149 9.87 -9.73 -11.17
N VAL A 150 10.51 -10.38 -12.14
CA VAL A 150 11.50 -9.73 -13.00
C VAL A 150 11.31 -10.17 -14.44
N VAL A 151 11.27 -9.19 -15.35
CA VAL A 151 11.14 -9.40 -16.78
C VAL A 151 12.44 -9.01 -17.46
N ILE A 152 12.94 -9.85 -18.35
CA ILE A 152 14.13 -9.55 -19.15
C ILE A 152 13.70 -9.05 -20.51
N HIS A 153 14.22 -7.87 -20.85
CA HIS A 153 14.10 -7.24 -22.15
C HIS A 153 15.45 -7.30 -22.85
N SER A 154 15.47 -7.43 -24.17
CA SER A 154 16.71 -7.41 -24.95
C SER A 154 16.62 -6.45 -26.12
N TYR A 155 17.71 -5.77 -26.44
CA TYR A 155 17.81 -4.98 -27.67
C TYR A 155 19.19 -5.10 -28.30
N GLN A 156 19.23 -4.96 -29.63
CA GLN A 156 20.45 -5.03 -30.43
C GLN A 156 20.83 -3.62 -30.89
N ASN A 157 22.12 -3.28 -30.84
CA ASN A 157 22.68 -2.02 -31.37
C ASN A 157 22.01 -0.74 -30.82
N HIS A 158 21.60 -0.72 -29.54
CA HIS A 158 20.91 0.43 -28.90
C HIS A 158 19.62 0.89 -29.59
N SER A 159 19.03 0.07 -30.47
CA SER A 159 17.76 0.42 -31.11
C SER A 159 16.61 0.23 -30.11
N ILE A 160 16.06 1.35 -29.62
CA ILE A 160 14.95 1.41 -28.66
C ILE A 160 13.68 0.73 -29.22
N PHE A 161 13.61 0.52 -30.54
CA PHE A 161 12.47 -0.07 -31.24
C PHE A 161 12.32 -1.59 -31.07
N SER A 162 13.22 -2.27 -30.36
CA SER A 162 13.14 -3.71 -30.11
C SER A 162 12.95 -4.06 -28.62
N ASP A 163 12.34 -3.18 -27.83
CA ASP A 163 12.02 -3.46 -26.42
C ASP A 163 10.94 -4.55 -26.31
N GLN A 164 11.35 -5.81 -26.43
CA GLN A 164 10.46 -6.96 -26.33
C GLN A 164 10.81 -7.76 -25.08
N THR A 165 9.78 -8.22 -24.38
CA THR A 165 9.93 -9.27 -23.37
C THR A 165 10.43 -10.52 -24.07
N VAL A 166 11.60 -11.02 -23.67
CA VAL A 166 12.20 -12.14 -24.38
C VAL A 166 12.22 -13.40 -23.53
N LYS A 167 11.69 -14.48 -24.10
CA LYS A 167 11.90 -15.86 -23.61
C LYS A 167 12.99 -16.59 -24.38
N THR A 168 13.26 -16.15 -25.61
CA THR A 168 14.30 -16.71 -26.49
C THR A 168 14.92 -15.60 -27.35
N SER A 169 16.23 -15.40 -27.28
CA SER A 169 16.97 -14.42 -28.09
C SER A 169 17.88 -15.13 -29.08
N ASN A 170 17.85 -14.70 -30.35
CA ASN A 170 18.85 -15.08 -31.34
C ASN A 170 19.97 -14.04 -31.35
N ILE A 171 21.21 -14.50 -31.21
CA ILE A 171 22.39 -13.66 -31.11
C ILE A 171 23.36 -14.05 -32.22
N SER A 172 23.79 -13.09 -33.04
CA SER A 172 24.91 -13.29 -33.96
C SER A 172 26.24 -13.08 -33.24
N SER A 173 27.21 -13.94 -33.49
CA SER A 173 28.59 -13.71 -33.03
C SER A 173 29.16 -12.38 -33.55
N GLY A 174 30.06 -11.76 -32.78
CA GLY A 174 30.70 -10.49 -33.13
C GLY A 174 29.85 -9.23 -32.91
N LYS A 175 28.68 -9.36 -32.29
CA LYS A 175 27.81 -8.23 -31.90
C LYS A 175 27.61 -8.18 -30.38
N ASN A 176 27.34 -6.97 -29.87
CA ASN A 176 26.97 -6.75 -28.47
C ASN A 176 25.46 -6.82 -28.29
N PHE A 177 25.02 -7.54 -27.27
CA PHE A 177 23.62 -7.67 -26.88
C PHE A 177 23.41 -7.13 -25.48
N PHE A 178 22.40 -6.28 -25.34
CA PHE A 178 22.04 -5.70 -24.05
C PHE A 178 20.78 -6.37 -23.54
N PHE A 179 20.86 -6.90 -22.32
CA PHE A 179 19.73 -7.39 -21.56
C PHE A 179 19.44 -6.42 -20.43
N THR A 180 18.18 -6.03 -20.28
CA THR A 180 17.73 -5.19 -19.17
C THR A 180 16.70 -5.95 -18.35
N ALA A 181 16.98 -6.09 -17.06
CA ALA A 181 16.06 -6.59 -16.06
C ALA A 181 15.15 -5.47 -15.59
N LYS A 182 13.84 -5.68 -15.70
CA LYS A 182 12.80 -4.80 -15.18
C LYS A 182 12.15 -5.47 -13.95
N PRO A 183 12.46 -5.01 -12.72
CA PRO A 183 11.87 -5.57 -11.51
C PRO A 183 10.44 -5.02 -11.29
N TYR A 184 9.56 -5.86 -10.74
CA TYR A 184 8.18 -5.53 -10.42
C TYR A 184 7.85 -5.96 -8.98
N PHE A 185 7.07 -5.13 -8.30
CA PHE A 185 6.50 -5.36 -6.97
C PHE A 185 7.52 -5.54 -5.83
N PHE A 186 8.77 -5.18 -6.03
CA PHE A 186 9.76 -5.12 -4.95
C PHE A 186 9.50 -3.92 -4.04
N SER A 187 9.55 -4.11 -2.71
CA SER A 187 9.44 -3.00 -1.75
C SER A 187 10.79 -2.30 -1.59
N ILE A 188 11.12 -1.42 -2.54
CA ILE A 188 12.40 -0.70 -2.63
C ILE A 188 12.17 0.79 -2.92
N ASN A 189 13.14 1.63 -2.56
CA ASN A 189 13.11 3.06 -2.91
C ASN A 189 13.89 3.34 -4.20
N LYS A 190 14.93 2.54 -4.46
CA LYS A 190 15.82 2.69 -5.62
C LYS A 190 16.33 1.33 -6.09
N LEU A 191 16.67 1.20 -7.38
CA LEU A 191 17.18 -0.05 -7.96
C LEU A 191 18.45 -0.57 -7.26
N THR A 192 19.28 0.31 -6.70
CA THR A 192 20.46 -0.09 -5.94
C THR A 192 20.13 -0.79 -4.61
N ASP A 193 18.86 -0.83 -4.19
CA ASP A 193 18.41 -1.64 -3.05
C ASP A 193 18.28 -3.13 -3.42
N LEU A 194 18.33 -3.45 -4.72
CA LEU A 194 18.37 -4.81 -5.25
C LEU A 194 19.80 -5.26 -5.54
N SER A 195 20.04 -6.56 -5.38
CA SER A 195 21.20 -7.26 -5.89
C SER A 195 20.80 -8.06 -7.12
N PHE A 196 21.48 -7.83 -8.24
CA PHE A 196 21.28 -8.54 -9.50
C PHE A 196 22.40 -9.56 -9.66
N GLN A 197 22.03 -10.80 -9.91
CA GLN A 197 22.94 -11.91 -10.16
C GLN A 197 22.66 -12.48 -11.55
N TRP A 198 23.52 -12.14 -12.50
CA TRP A 198 23.47 -12.65 -13.87
C TRP A 198 24.38 -13.88 -13.99
N LYS A 199 23.92 -14.92 -14.67
CA LYS A 199 24.74 -16.09 -15.01
C LYS A 199 24.43 -16.53 -16.43
N PHE A 200 25.47 -16.59 -17.27
CA PHE A 200 25.36 -17.09 -18.64
C PHE A 200 26.04 -18.45 -18.77
N ALA A 201 25.30 -19.45 -19.26
CA ALA A 201 25.78 -20.82 -19.40
C ALA A 201 26.45 -21.34 -18.11
N ASN A 202 27.69 -21.85 -18.21
CA ASN A 202 28.47 -22.38 -17.10
C ASN A 202 29.43 -21.37 -16.48
N GLN A 203 29.33 -20.07 -16.82
CA GLN A 203 30.21 -19.04 -16.27
C GLN A 203 29.88 -18.74 -14.80
N GLU A 204 30.86 -18.19 -14.08
CA GLU A 204 30.64 -17.65 -12.74
C GLU A 204 29.62 -16.49 -12.78
N PRO A 205 28.75 -16.38 -11.77
CA PRO A 205 27.73 -15.35 -11.76
C PRO A 205 28.33 -13.95 -11.51
N LEU A 206 27.87 -12.97 -12.27
CA LEU A 206 28.13 -11.55 -12.01
C LEU A 206 27.10 -11.02 -11.02
N ILE A 207 27.55 -10.62 -9.83
CA ILE A 207 26.70 -10.06 -8.76
C ILE A 207 26.99 -8.57 -8.61
N SER A 208 25.96 -7.72 -8.68
CA SER A 208 26.10 -6.26 -8.49
C SER A 208 24.84 -5.61 -7.94
N SER A 209 25.00 -4.49 -7.25
CA SER A 209 23.91 -3.57 -6.85
C SER A 209 24.19 -2.12 -7.26
N ALA A 210 25.09 -1.93 -8.23
CA ALA A 210 25.35 -0.63 -8.84
C ALA A 210 24.11 -0.11 -9.60
N TYR A 211 24.10 1.18 -9.94
CA TYR A 211 22.96 1.83 -10.60
C TYR A 211 22.55 1.15 -11.93
N ASN A 212 23.52 0.58 -12.65
CA ASN A 212 23.34 -0.14 -13.91
C ASN A 212 23.37 -1.67 -13.76
N ALA A 213 23.29 -2.22 -12.53
CA ALA A 213 23.36 -3.66 -12.30
C ALA A 213 22.20 -4.45 -12.95
N ASN A 214 21.09 -3.77 -13.24
CA ASN A 214 19.97 -4.31 -13.99
C ASN A 214 20.25 -4.48 -15.49
N VAL A 215 21.41 -4.04 -16.00
CA VAL A 215 21.79 -4.18 -17.41
C VAL A 215 22.99 -5.13 -17.53
N LEU A 216 22.86 -6.13 -18.40
CA LEU A 216 23.95 -7.01 -18.81
C LEU A 216 24.32 -6.75 -20.26
N ASN A 217 25.58 -6.43 -20.52
CA ASN A 217 26.15 -6.43 -21.86
C ASN A 217 26.82 -7.78 -22.13
N LEU A 218 26.30 -8.53 -23.10
CA LEU A 218 26.84 -9.80 -23.53
C LEU A 218 27.51 -9.63 -24.90
N ALA A 219 28.84 -9.79 -24.92
CA ALA A 219 29.63 -9.89 -26.13
C ALA A 219 29.93 -11.37 -26.39
N ILE A 220 29.59 -11.86 -27.59
CA ILE A 220 29.91 -13.23 -28.00
C ILE A 220 31.05 -13.16 -29.01
N GLU A 221 32.26 -13.48 -28.55
CA GLU A 221 33.44 -13.57 -29.40
C GLU A 221 33.48 -14.93 -30.10
N GLY A 222 33.70 -14.91 -31.42
CA GLY A 222 34.04 -16.07 -32.22
C GLY A 222 32.93 -17.11 -32.43
N LYS A 223 32.43 -17.18 -33.66
CA LYS A 223 31.98 -18.43 -34.28
C LYS A 223 32.33 -18.44 -35.76
N ASN A 224 33.12 -19.44 -36.15
CA ASN A 224 33.44 -19.78 -37.54
C ASN A 224 32.65 -21.01 -38.03
N ASP A 225 31.75 -21.56 -37.21
CA ASP A 225 31.03 -22.80 -37.52
C ASP A 225 29.54 -22.52 -37.72
N GLU A 226 28.94 -23.12 -38.77
CA GLU A 226 27.50 -23.08 -39.12
C GLU A 226 26.56 -23.67 -38.05
N LYS A 227 27.10 -24.10 -36.89
CA LYS A 227 26.36 -24.80 -35.85
C LYS A 227 25.76 -23.82 -34.84
N VAL A 228 24.44 -23.78 -34.74
CA VAL A 228 23.71 -23.06 -33.69
C VAL A 228 24.05 -23.64 -32.32
N ILE A 229 24.38 -22.78 -31.35
CA ILE A 229 24.61 -23.19 -29.95
C ILE A 229 23.51 -22.59 -29.09
N GLU A 230 22.84 -23.41 -28.30
CA GLU A 230 21.85 -22.95 -27.33
C GLU A 230 22.45 -22.91 -25.93
N ASN A 231 22.26 -21.78 -25.24
CA ASN A 231 22.64 -21.59 -23.84
C ASN A 231 21.50 -20.90 -23.07
N SER A 232 21.59 -20.91 -21.75
CA SER A 232 20.65 -20.17 -20.90
C SER A 232 21.29 -18.94 -20.28
N LEU A 233 20.58 -17.82 -20.30
CA LEU A 233 20.86 -16.68 -19.45
C LEU A 233 19.92 -16.73 -18.25
N TRP A 234 20.51 -16.85 -17.07
CA TRP A 234 19.83 -16.90 -15.78
C TRP A 234 20.02 -15.57 -15.03
N LEU A 235 18.96 -15.14 -14.38
CA LEU A 235 18.92 -13.94 -13.57
C LEU A 235 18.24 -14.26 -12.24
N ASN A 236 18.86 -13.82 -11.15
CA ASN A 236 18.23 -13.75 -9.84
C ASN A 236 18.36 -12.34 -9.28
N VAL A 237 17.26 -11.81 -8.77
CA VAL A 237 17.17 -10.47 -8.21
C VAL A 237 16.67 -10.59 -6.78
N VAL A 238 17.38 -9.99 -5.83
CA VAL A 238 17.07 -10.08 -4.40
C VAL A 238 17.04 -8.69 -3.79
N ASN A 239 16.02 -8.39 -2.99
CA ASN A 239 15.99 -7.18 -2.16
C ASN A 239 16.97 -7.33 -0.99
N LYS A 240 17.94 -6.41 -0.87
CA LYS A 240 18.98 -6.44 0.17
C LYS A 240 18.41 -6.24 1.58
N ASN A 241 17.32 -5.51 1.71
CA ASN A 241 16.68 -5.21 2.99
C ASN A 241 15.60 -6.23 3.35
N ASN A 242 15.13 -7.02 2.39
CA ASN A 242 14.18 -8.11 2.61
C ASN A 242 14.47 -9.29 1.67
N PRO A 243 15.37 -10.21 2.04
CA PRO A 243 15.78 -11.32 1.17
C PRO A 243 14.66 -12.31 0.81
N GLN A 244 13.51 -12.26 1.48
CA GLN A 244 12.32 -13.02 1.09
C GLN A 244 11.70 -12.49 -0.21
N GLN A 245 11.92 -11.21 -0.52
CA GLN A 245 11.59 -10.62 -1.82
C GLN A 245 12.70 -10.92 -2.83
N LYS A 246 12.45 -11.94 -3.64
CA LYS A 246 13.33 -12.36 -4.72
C LYS A 246 12.54 -12.78 -5.96
N ALA A 247 13.14 -12.60 -7.12
CA ALA A 247 12.59 -13.03 -8.39
C ALA A 247 13.68 -13.69 -9.24
N MET A 248 13.31 -14.73 -9.98
CA MET A 248 14.22 -15.47 -10.85
C MET A 248 13.65 -15.53 -12.26
N GLN A 249 14.51 -15.36 -13.26
CA GLN A 249 14.13 -15.48 -14.66
C GLN A 249 15.22 -16.22 -15.44
N THR A 250 14.78 -17.06 -16.38
CA THR A 250 15.69 -17.77 -17.29
C THR A 250 15.21 -17.60 -18.71
N ILE A 251 16.11 -17.18 -19.60
CA ILE A 251 15.84 -17.07 -21.03
C ILE A 251 16.79 -17.96 -21.83
N ARG A 252 16.31 -18.46 -22.96
CA ARG A 252 17.14 -19.22 -23.90
C ARG A 252 17.85 -18.27 -24.85
N ILE A 253 19.11 -18.54 -25.13
CA ILE A 253 19.95 -17.77 -26.04
C ILE A 253 20.44 -18.72 -27.12
N SER A 254 20.04 -18.46 -28.36
CA SER A 254 20.47 -19.20 -29.55
C SER A 254 21.54 -18.39 -30.26
N ILE A 255 22.77 -18.89 -30.28
CA ILE A 255 23.93 -18.23 -30.88
C ILE A 255 24.12 -18.77 -32.28
N GLN A 256 24.01 -17.91 -33.28
CA GLN A 256 24.26 -18.19 -34.68
C GLN A 256 25.61 -17.60 -35.10
#